data_AF-A0A7S0QG04-F1
#
_entry.id   AF-A0A7S0QG04-F1
#
_cell.length_a   1.000
_cell.length_b   1.000
_cell.length_c   1.000
_cell.angle_alpha   90.00
_cell.angle_beta   90.00
_cell.angle_gamma   90.00
#
_symmetry.space_group_name_H-M   'P 1'
#
loop_
_entity.id
_entity.type
_entity.pdbx_description
1 polymer ?
#
loop_
_entity_poly.entity_id
_entity_poly.type
_entity_poly.pdbx_seq_one_letter_code
_entity_poly.pdbx_strand_id
1 'polypeptide(L)'
;GLGLSHDDMREISSRTNILINCAANVDFNERLDGAMNTNCRGPKRTLQLAQQCRQLQAYVHVSTAYVNCNLPSGTRIMEELPVVSYDGDELLEEIARLPTEAIVARTPGWLGKYPNTYTFTKALGERLLQKHRGQVA
;
A
#
# COMPACT_ATOMS: atom_id res chain seq x y z
N GLY A 1 -6.65 -13.31 3.40
CA GLY A 1 -7.53 -13.10 2.23
C GLY A 1 -8.25 -11.77 2.34
N LEU A 2 -9.26 -11.55 1.51
CA LEU A 2 -10.08 -10.32 1.48
C LEU A 2 -11.42 -10.46 2.24
N GLY A 3 -11.62 -11.55 2.98
CA GLY A 3 -12.88 -11.82 3.70
C GLY A 3 -14.04 -12.28 2.81
N LEU A 4 -13.77 -12.56 1.54
CA LEU A 4 -14.75 -13.03 0.55
C LEU A 4 -14.91 -14.55 0.59
N SER A 5 -16.11 -15.04 0.27
CA SER A 5 -16.34 -16.47 0.08
C SER A 5 -15.66 -16.99 -1.19
N HIS A 6 -15.55 -18.31 -1.34
CA HIS A 6 -14.99 -18.90 -2.56
C HIS A 6 -15.87 -18.62 -3.79
N ASP A 7 -17.19 -18.51 -3.61
CA ASP A 7 -18.13 -18.18 -4.68
C ASP A 7 -17.96 -16.74 -5.15
N ASP A 8 -17.89 -15.78 -4.21
CA ASP A 8 -17.68 -14.36 -4.54
C ASP A 8 -16.34 -14.16 -5.26
N MET A 9 -15.27 -14.82 -4.77
CA MET A 9 -13.95 -14.76 -5.40
C MET A 9 -13.99 -15.27 -6.86
N ARG A 10 -14.73 -16.36 -7.12
CA ARG A 10 -14.91 -16.88 -8.49
C ARG A 10 -15.69 -15.90 -9.36
N GLU A 11 -16.79 -15.34 -8.85
CA GLU A 11 -17.59 -14.37 -9.59
C GLU A 11 -16.75 -13.14 -9.97
N ILE A 12 -16.04 -12.56 -9.01
CA ILE A 12 -15.20 -11.38 -9.24
C ILE A 12 -14.09 -11.70 -10.26
N SER A 13 -13.36 -12.80 -10.07
CA SER A 13 -12.27 -13.20 -10.99
C SER A 13 -12.73 -13.48 -12.43
N SER A 14 -14.00 -13.84 -12.63
CA SER A 14 -14.53 -14.18 -13.96
C SER A 14 -15.18 -12.99 -14.67
N ARG A 15 -15.61 -11.96 -13.93
CA ARG A 15 -16.45 -10.88 -14.46
C ARG A 15 -15.84 -9.49 -14.34
N THR A 16 -14.78 -9.29 -13.56
CA THR A 16 -14.20 -7.96 -13.35
C THR A 16 -13.25 -7.57 -14.49
N ASN A 17 -13.57 -6.45 -15.15
CA ASN A 17 -12.69 -5.81 -16.14
C ASN A 17 -11.86 -4.67 -15.54
N ILE A 18 -12.36 -3.97 -14.52
CA ILE A 18 -11.67 -2.84 -13.90
C ILE A 18 -11.74 -3.01 -12.39
N LEU A 19 -10.59 -2.96 -11.72
CA LEU A 19 -10.51 -2.97 -10.26
C LEU A 19 -9.97 -1.63 -9.78
N ILE A 20 -10.81 -0.88 -9.05
CA ILE A 20 -10.42 0.40 -8.43
C ILE A 20 -10.26 0.17 -6.93
N ASN A 21 -9.03 0.28 -6.44
CA ASN A 21 -8.74 0.21 -5.02
C ASN A 21 -8.57 1.62 -4.44
N CYS A 22 -9.62 2.11 -3.79
CA CYS A 22 -9.66 3.36 -3.05
C CYS A 22 -9.69 3.19 -1.52
N ALA A 23 -9.67 1.94 -1.03
CA ALA A 23 -9.68 1.67 0.40
C ALA A 23 -8.34 2.07 1.02
N ALA A 24 -8.39 2.94 2.02
CA ALA A 24 -7.26 3.37 2.81
C ALA A 24 -7.70 3.73 4.23
N ASN A 25 -6.79 3.61 5.19
CA ASN A 25 -6.95 4.28 6.48
C ASN A 25 -6.25 5.64 6.38
N VAL A 26 -7.03 6.72 6.48
CA VAL A 26 -6.55 8.11 6.40
C VAL A 26 -6.26 8.72 7.78
N ASP A 27 -6.36 7.94 8.85
CA ASP A 27 -5.99 8.39 10.19
C ASP A 27 -4.47 8.60 10.27
N PHE A 28 -4.06 9.85 10.47
CA PHE A 28 -2.67 10.25 10.61
C PHE A 28 -2.03 9.76 11.92
N ASN A 29 -2.82 9.30 12.88
CA ASN A 29 -2.37 8.80 14.17
C ASN A 29 -2.42 7.26 14.29
N GLU A 30 -2.78 6.56 13.21
CA GLU A 30 -2.81 5.10 13.19
C GLU A 30 -1.41 4.52 13.46
N ARG A 31 -1.37 3.43 14.24
CA ARG A 31 -0.11 2.74 14.55
C ARG A 31 0.47 2.14 13.28
N LEU A 32 1.80 2.11 13.16
CA LEU A 32 2.44 1.77 11.89
C LEU A 32 2.05 0.40 11.34
N ASP A 33 1.90 -0.62 12.17
CA ASP A 33 1.44 -1.96 11.77
C ASP A 33 0.00 -1.96 11.22
N GLY A 34 -0.90 -1.19 11.83
CA GLY A 34 -2.27 -0.98 11.35
C GLY A 34 -2.29 -0.27 9.99
N ALA A 35 -1.52 0.83 9.87
CA ALA A 35 -1.38 1.58 8.64
C ALA A 35 -0.75 0.72 7.53
N MET A 36 0.31 -0.05 7.83
CA MET A 36 0.95 -0.97 6.89
C MET A 36 0.02 -2.11 6.46
N ASN A 37 -0.79 -2.67 7.36
CA ASN A 37 -1.76 -3.69 6.98
C ASN A 37 -2.83 -3.13 6.02
N THR A 38 -3.30 -1.90 6.24
CA THR A 38 -4.35 -1.31 5.41
C THR A 38 -3.80 -0.76 4.10
N ASN A 39 -2.77 0.07 4.16
CA ASN A 39 -2.28 0.86 3.02
C ASN A 39 -1.19 0.14 2.20
N CYS A 40 -0.60 -0.95 2.72
CA CYS A 40 0.37 -1.77 1.99
C CYS A 40 -0.16 -3.19 1.72
N ARG A 41 -0.50 -3.96 2.77
CA ARG A 41 -0.98 -5.35 2.58
C ARG A 41 -2.35 -5.39 1.90
N GLY A 42 -3.23 -4.43 2.18
CA GLY A 42 -4.55 -4.28 1.54
C GLY A 42 -4.42 -4.21 0.01
N PRO A 43 -3.76 -3.18 -0.55
CA PRO A 43 -3.50 -3.08 -1.97
C PRO A 43 -2.78 -4.29 -2.58
N LYS A 44 -1.84 -4.91 -1.86
CA LYS A 44 -1.18 -6.14 -2.33
C LYS A 44 -2.19 -7.29 -2.49
N ARG A 45 -3.12 -7.48 -1.55
CA ARG A 45 -4.17 -8.52 -1.63
C ARG A 45 -5.16 -8.23 -2.77
N THR A 46 -5.53 -6.98 -2.99
CA THR A 46 -6.43 -6.61 -4.11
C THR A 46 -5.75 -6.77 -5.46
N LEU A 47 -4.45 -6.47 -5.55
CA LEU A 47 -3.65 -6.75 -6.75
C LEU A 47 -3.54 -8.25 -7.03
N GLN A 48 -3.36 -9.09 -6.01
CA GLN A 48 -3.39 -10.55 -6.17
C GLN A 48 -4.73 -11.07 -6.70
N LEU A 49 -5.84 -10.49 -6.24
CA LEU A 49 -7.16 -10.78 -6.81
C LEU A 49 -7.25 -10.30 -8.27
N ALA A 50 -6.75 -9.09 -8.57
CA ALA A 50 -6.72 -8.55 -9.92
C ALA A 50 -5.95 -9.46 -10.88
N GLN A 51 -4.82 -10.04 -10.43
CA GLN A 51 -4.03 -11.01 -11.20
C GLN A 51 -4.80 -12.30 -11.52
N GLN A 52 -5.84 -12.63 -10.77
CA GLN A 52 -6.73 -13.76 -11.04
C GLN A 52 -7.88 -13.40 -11.97
N CYS A 53 -8.13 -12.11 -12.21
CA CYS A 53 -9.22 -11.63 -13.07
C CYS A 53 -8.88 -11.86 -14.55
N ARG A 54 -9.60 -12.78 -15.20
CA ARG A 54 -9.30 -13.22 -16.58
C ARG A 54 -9.51 -12.15 -17.64
N GLN A 55 -10.37 -11.17 -17.36
CA GLN A 55 -10.76 -10.12 -18.30
C GLN A 55 -10.30 -8.73 -17.83
N LEU A 56 -9.36 -8.67 -16.89
CA LEU A 56 -8.86 -7.41 -16.34
C LEU A 56 -8.21 -6.56 -17.44
N GLN A 57 -8.66 -5.31 -17.52
CA GLN A 57 -8.15 -4.28 -18.42
C GLN A 57 -7.34 -3.22 -17.65
N ALA A 58 -7.70 -2.95 -16.39
CA ALA A 58 -6.99 -1.96 -15.58
C ALA A 58 -7.11 -2.25 -14.08
N TYR A 59 -5.99 -2.05 -13.36
CA TYR A 59 -5.98 -1.91 -11.91
C TYR A 59 -5.64 -0.46 -11.54
N VAL A 60 -6.57 0.21 -10.87
CA VAL A 60 -6.42 1.61 -10.47
C VAL A 60 -6.23 1.70 -8.97
N HIS A 61 -5.08 2.20 -8.52
CA HIS A 61 -4.86 2.52 -7.11
C HIS A 61 -5.04 4.01 -6.88
N VAL A 62 -5.92 4.38 -5.95
CA VAL A 62 -6.04 5.77 -5.51
C VAL A 62 -5.00 6.03 -4.44
N SER A 63 -3.97 6.81 -4.78
CA SER A 63 -2.96 7.25 -3.82
C SER A 63 -3.29 8.61 -3.21
N THR A 64 -2.29 9.37 -2.78
CA THR A 64 -2.44 10.71 -2.19
C THR A 64 -1.37 11.64 -2.70
N ALA A 65 -1.69 12.93 -2.85
CA ALA A 65 -0.72 13.96 -3.23
C ALA A 65 0.44 14.11 -2.21
N TYR A 66 0.28 13.54 -1.01
CA TYR A 66 1.24 13.66 0.08
C TYR A 66 2.33 12.57 0.12
N VAL A 67 2.40 11.66 -0.87
CA VAL A 67 3.45 10.61 -0.87
C VAL A 67 4.87 11.14 -1.00
N ASN A 68 5.05 12.41 -1.36
CA ASN A 68 6.36 13.09 -1.45
C ASN A 68 6.54 14.19 -0.39
N CYS A 69 5.73 14.22 0.68
CA CYS A 69 5.82 15.27 1.72
C CYS A 69 7.08 15.18 2.60
N ASN A 70 7.89 14.15 2.44
CA ASN A 70 9.22 14.00 3.03
C ASN A 70 10.30 14.86 2.34
N LEU A 71 10.00 15.44 1.18
CA LEU A 71 10.90 16.30 0.42
C LEU A 71 10.89 17.76 0.94
N PRO A 72 11.96 18.55 0.72
CA PRO A 72 11.99 19.94 1.13
C PRO A 72 10.88 20.79 0.52
N SER A 73 10.43 21.83 1.24
CA SER A 73 9.46 22.79 0.71
C SER A 73 9.96 23.46 -0.57
N GLY A 74 9.05 23.71 -1.51
CA GLY A 74 9.38 24.24 -2.84
C GLY A 74 9.91 23.21 -3.83
N THR A 75 10.04 21.93 -3.44
CA THR A 75 10.40 20.86 -4.38
C THR A 75 9.29 20.70 -5.43
N ARG A 76 9.66 20.74 -6.71
CA ARG A 76 8.76 20.39 -7.80
C ARG A 76 8.53 18.88 -7.80
N ILE A 77 7.27 18.47 -7.65
CA ILE A 77 6.87 17.06 -7.70
C ILE A 77 6.51 16.70 -9.15
N MET A 78 7.12 15.64 -9.66
CA MET A 78 6.84 15.08 -10.99
C MET A 78 5.88 13.88 -10.83
N GLU A 79 5.19 13.49 -11.91
CA GLU A 79 4.34 12.29 -11.95
C GLU A 79 5.19 11.02 -12.04
N GLU A 80 5.96 10.77 -10.99
CA GLU A 80 6.84 9.63 -10.83
C GLU A 80 6.58 8.95 -9.49
N LEU A 81 6.92 7.66 -9.40
CA LEU A 81 6.75 6.92 -8.17
C LEU A 81 7.66 7.46 -7.05
N PRO A 82 7.15 7.60 -5.82
CA PRO A 82 7.90 8.21 -4.71
C PRO A 82 9.15 7.40 -4.39
N VAL A 83 10.24 8.06 -4.02
CA VAL A 83 11.43 7.37 -3.51
C VAL A 83 11.22 7.01 -2.04
N VAL A 84 11.32 5.72 -1.74
CA VAL A 84 11.14 5.18 -0.38
C VAL A 84 12.44 4.58 0.14
N SER A 85 12.65 4.67 1.45
CA SER A 85 13.88 4.21 2.10
C SER A 85 13.88 2.72 2.44
N TYR A 86 12.74 2.03 2.31
CA TYR A 86 12.57 0.64 2.70
C TYR A 86 11.91 -0.16 1.59
N ASP A 87 12.30 -1.42 1.45
CA ASP A 87 11.49 -2.38 0.72
C ASP A 87 10.23 -2.71 1.55
N GLY A 88 9.06 -2.58 0.91
CA GLY A 88 7.79 -2.74 1.63
C GLY A 88 7.53 -4.18 2.09
N ASP A 89 8.07 -5.20 1.41
CA ASP A 89 7.88 -6.60 1.83
C ASP A 89 8.75 -6.90 3.06
N GLU A 90 10.02 -6.49 3.01
CA GLU A 90 10.96 -6.66 4.12
C GLU A 90 10.46 -5.96 5.39
N LEU A 91 9.99 -4.71 5.27
CA LEU A 91 9.47 -3.96 6.41
C LEU A 91 8.18 -4.58 6.97
N LEU A 92 7.30 -5.12 6.11
CA LEU A 92 6.12 -5.85 6.55
C LEU A 92 6.48 -7.10 7.35
N GLU A 93 7.51 -7.83 6.93
CA GLU A 93 8.01 -9.00 7.64
C GLU A 93 8.68 -8.64 8.96
N GLU A 94 9.46 -7.55 9.00
CA GLU A 94 10.08 -7.06 10.23
C GLU A 94 9.02 -6.66 11.25
N ILE A 95 8.06 -5.82 10.87
CA ILE A 95 6.98 -5.35 11.76
C ILE A 95 6.17 -6.55 12.29
N ALA A 96 5.90 -7.56 11.48
CA ALA A 96 5.15 -8.74 11.90
C ALA A 96 5.84 -9.59 12.99
N ARG A 97 7.16 -9.44 13.18
CA ARG A 97 7.94 -10.18 14.18
C ARG A 97 8.17 -9.40 15.47
N LEU A 98 7.76 -8.14 15.53
CA LEU A 98 8.01 -7.26 16.67
C LEU A 98 6.78 -7.17 17.57
N PRO A 99 6.97 -7.08 18.90
CA PRO A 99 5.88 -6.74 19.81
C PRO A 99 5.45 -5.28 19.58
N THR A 100 4.19 -4.97 19.92
CA THR A 100 3.57 -3.66 19.66
C THR A 100 4.38 -2.50 20.25
N GLU A 101 4.95 -2.67 21.43
CA GLU A 101 5.75 -1.64 22.11
C GLU A 101 7.03 -1.31 21.32
N ALA A 102 7.67 -2.34 20.74
CA ALA A 102 8.85 -2.15 19.91
C ALA A 102 8.51 -1.46 18.57
N ILE A 103 7.34 -1.76 17.99
CA ILE A 103 6.85 -1.09 16.79
C ILE A 103 6.66 0.41 17.08
N VAL A 104 5.99 0.75 18.18
CA VAL A 104 5.78 2.15 18.59
C VAL A 104 7.12 2.86 18.81
N ALA A 105 8.05 2.23 19.54
CA ALA A 105 9.36 2.81 19.82
C ALA A 105 10.21 3.04 18.56
N ARG A 106 10.11 2.17 17.54
CA ARG A 106 10.88 2.27 16.29
C ARG A 106 10.21 3.13 15.21
N THR A 107 8.90 3.38 15.33
CA THR A 107 8.12 4.13 14.33
C THR A 107 8.76 5.46 13.92
N PRO A 108 9.24 6.34 14.83
CA PRO A 108 9.88 7.59 14.42
C PRO A 108 11.10 7.38 13.52
N GLY A 109 11.87 6.30 13.73
CA GLY A 109 13.02 5.95 12.91
C GLY A 109 12.63 5.51 11.50
N TRP A 110 11.59 4.68 11.37
CA TRP A 110 11.07 4.24 10.07
C TRP A 110 10.41 5.39 9.29
N LEU A 111 9.69 6.29 9.97
CA LEU A 111 9.09 7.45 9.31
C LEU A 111 10.15 8.38 8.72
N GLY A 112 11.29 8.54 9.39
CA GLY A 112 12.33 9.47 8.95
C GLY A 112 11.79 10.89 8.78
N LYS A 113 11.67 11.35 7.53
CA LYS A 113 11.16 12.70 7.19
C LYS A 113 9.65 12.75 6.93
N TYR A 114 8.96 11.62 6.88
CA TYR A 114 7.52 11.62 6.70
C TYR A 114 6.84 12.14 7.98
N PRO A 115 5.83 13.02 7.86
CA PRO A 115 5.17 13.64 9.01
C PRO A 115 4.24 12.69 9.76
N ASN A 116 3.80 11.58 9.14
CA ASN A 116 2.89 10.61 9.74
C ASN A 116 2.93 9.24 9.04
N THR A 117 2.31 8.25 9.67
CA THR A 117 2.23 6.86 9.18
C THR A 117 1.44 6.74 7.88
N TYR A 118 0.39 7.54 7.67
CA TYR A 118 -0.40 7.51 6.44
C TYR A 118 0.44 7.83 5.20
N THR A 119 1.10 9.00 5.18
CA THR A 119 1.88 9.46 4.02
C THR A 119 3.02 8.49 3.68
N PHE A 120 3.71 7.99 4.71
CA PHE A 120 4.74 6.97 4.59
C PHE A 120 4.19 5.66 4.00
N THR A 121 3.10 5.14 4.54
CA THR A 121 2.53 3.86 4.09
C THR A 121 1.87 3.95 2.71
N LYS A 122 1.34 5.10 2.30
CA LYS A 122 0.88 5.33 0.92
C LYS A 122 2.03 5.31 -0.07
N ALA A 123 3.16 5.96 0.26
CA ALA A 123 4.35 5.93 -0.58
C ALA A 123 4.92 4.51 -0.74
N LEU A 124 4.99 3.75 0.36
CA LEU A 124 5.37 2.32 0.32
C LEU A 124 4.37 1.47 -0.46
N GLY A 125 3.07 1.73 -0.31
CA GLY A 125 2.00 1.04 -1.03
C GLY A 125 2.13 1.17 -2.54
N GLU A 126 2.43 2.37 -3.05
CA GLU A 126 2.69 2.58 -4.49
C GLU A 126 3.87 1.73 -5.01
N ARG A 127 4.98 1.73 -4.27
CA ARG A 127 6.17 0.95 -4.62
C ARG A 127 5.95 -0.55 -4.55
N LEU A 128 5.19 -1.01 -3.57
CA LEU A 128 4.78 -2.41 -3.48
C LEU A 128 3.93 -2.83 -4.67
N LEU A 129 2.95 -2.01 -5.07
CA LEU A 129 2.14 -2.30 -6.25
C LEU A 129 3.01 -2.32 -7.51
N GLN A 130 3.91 -1.36 -7.68
CA GLN A 130 4.87 -1.36 -8.80
C GLN A 130 5.68 -2.66 -8.85
N LYS A 131 6.23 -3.09 -7.71
CA LYS A 131 7.05 -4.31 -7.59
C LYS A 131 6.26 -5.56 -7.95
N HIS A 132 5.00 -5.65 -7.51
CA HIS A 132 4.19 -6.87 -7.62
C HIS A 132 3.23 -6.90 -8.82
N ARG A 133 3.09 -5.82 -9.61
CA ARG A 133 2.06 -5.72 -10.67
C ARG A 133 2.11 -6.86 -11.68
N GLY A 134 3.30 -7.38 -11.99
CA GLY A 134 3.47 -8.40 -13.02
C GLY A 134 2.97 -7.90 -14.38
N GLN A 135 2.02 -8.62 -14.97
CA GLN A 135 1.38 -8.25 -16.24
C GLN A 135 0.10 -7.41 -16.08
N VAL A 136 -0.30 -7.10 -14.84
CA VAL A 136 -1.46 -6.23 -14.60
C VAL A 136 -1.12 -4.82 -15.09
N ALA A 137 -1.95 -4.34 -16.02
CA ALA A 137 -1.92 -2.99 -16.54
C ALA A 137 -2.36 -1.97 -15.49
#